data_AF-A0A2P5ETF4-F1
#
_entry.id   AF-A0A2P5ETF4-F1
#
_cell.length_a   1.000
_cell.length_b   1.000
_cell.length_c   1.000
_cell.angle_alpha   90.00
_cell.angle_beta   90.00
_cell.angle_gamma   90.00
#
_symmetry.space_group_name_H-M   'P 1'
#
loop_
_entity.id
_entity.type
_entity.pdbx_description
1 polymer ?
#
loop_
_entity_poly.entity_id
_entity_poly.type
_entity_poly.pdbx_seq_one_letter_code
_entity_poly.pdbx_strand_id
1 'polypeptide(L)'
;MAWYFCLFRPERVKALVNLSVPFIRRNPDVKTFNKGLRAFVGDDFYVFRFQEPGEIEKELASIDTTTVLKIFHTSFDTTPLCIPKEGLRGFKVVDPLPSWLSEDYINYCASKSSQKGFTGRVNYYRAVNLTWELLAPWTGAQIKVPTKFITGDQDSTYCFLGFKDYIESGEFKKDVPSLQEVVITKGVGHFINQAKPEEISAHIYEFIKKF
;
A
#
# COMPACT_ATOMS: atom_id res chain seq x y z
N MET A 1 -1.63 -8.62 1.00
CA MET A 1 -1.41 -10.05 0.67
C MET A 1 -0.72 -10.82 1.77
N ALA A 2 0.47 -10.40 2.26
CA ALA A 2 1.19 -11.12 3.33
C ALA A 2 0.32 -11.37 4.58
N TRP A 3 -0.48 -10.38 4.98
CA TRP A 3 -1.48 -10.53 6.04
C TRP A 3 -2.44 -11.70 5.83
N TYR A 4 -3.01 -11.83 4.64
CA TYR A 4 -3.93 -12.92 4.33
C TYR A 4 -3.23 -14.28 4.33
N PHE A 5 -1.97 -14.34 3.87
CA PHE A 5 -1.21 -15.59 3.96
C PHE A 5 -0.94 -15.99 5.41
N CYS A 6 -0.57 -15.03 6.27
CA CYS A 6 -0.39 -15.27 7.71
C CYS A 6 -1.70 -15.62 8.42
N LEU A 7 -2.83 -15.10 7.95
CA LEU A 7 -4.16 -15.39 8.48
C LEU A 7 -4.62 -16.80 8.11
N PHE A 8 -4.40 -17.21 6.86
CA PHE A 8 -4.90 -18.48 6.34
C PHE A 8 -3.97 -19.65 6.64
N ARG A 9 -2.66 -19.43 6.57
CA ARG A 9 -1.61 -20.46 6.67
C ARG A 9 -0.49 -20.03 7.62
N PRO A 10 -0.79 -19.69 8.88
CA PRO A 10 0.21 -19.19 9.83
C PRO A 10 1.37 -20.17 10.04
N GLU A 11 1.13 -21.47 9.94
CA GLU A 11 2.14 -22.53 10.09
C GLU A 11 3.22 -22.52 8.99
N ARG A 12 2.97 -21.79 7.88
CA ARG A 12 3.94 -21.64 6.79
C ARG A 12 4.82 -20.40 6.92
N VAL A 13 4.60 -19.56 7.94
CA VAL A 13 5.33 -18.30 8.12
C VAL A 13 5.98 -18.27 9.49
N LYS A 14 7.32 -18.37 9.54
CA LYS A 14 8.08 -18.28 10.79
C LYS A 14 7.97 -16.90 11.43
N ALA A 15 8.12 -15.85 10.63
CA ALA A 15 8.07 -14.47 11.05
C ALA A 15 7.72 -13.56 9.86
N LEU A 16 7.10 -12.41 10.11
CA LEU A 16 6.68 -11.43 9.12
C LEU A 16 7.34 -10.08 9.39
N VAL A 17 8.03 -9.52 8.39
CA VAL A 17 8.32 -8.07 8.33
C VAL A 17 7.37 -7.48 7.30
N ASN A 18 6.47 -6.62 7.73
CA ASN A 18 5.49 -5.99 6.85
C ASN A 18 5.69 -4.48 6.79
N LEU A 19 5.64 -3.92 5.58
CA LEU A 19 5.93 -2.50 5.33
C LEU A 19 4.66 -1.74 4.96
N SER A 20 4.58 -0.47 5.35
CA SER A 20 3.56 0.52 4.95
C SER A 20 2.12 0.24 5.39
N VAL A 21 1.53 -0.88 4.97
CA VAL A 21 0.09 -1.16 5.16
C VAL A 21 -0.13 -2.01 6.42
N PRO A 22 -0.76 -1.47 7.48
CA PRO A 22 -1.05 -2.25 8.69
C PRO A 22 -2.11 -3.33 8.42
N PHE A 23 -2.36 -4.22 9.38
CA PHE A 23 -3.46 -5.17 9.25
C PHE A 23 -4.79 -4.43 9.29
N ILE A 24 -5.62 -4.63 8.27
CA ILE A 24 -6.95 -4.04 8.17
C ILE A 24 -7.96 -5.10 8.60
N ARG A 25 -8.47 -4.98 9.84
CA ARG A 25 -9.53 -5.86 10.34
C ARG A 25 -10.81 -5.72 9.50
N ARG A 26 -11.49 -6.85 9.25
CA ARG A 26 -12.78 -6.85 8.57
C ARG A 26 -13.85 -6.28 9.51
N ASN A 27 -14.52 -5.21 9.09
CA ASN A 27 -15.76 -4.74 9.71
C ASN A 27 -16.96 -5.49 9.08
N PRO A 28 -17.78 -6.25 9.84
CA PRO A 28 -18.89 -7.02 9.29
C PRO A 28 -20.05 -6.17 8.74
N ASP A 29 -20.19 -4.93 9.21
CA ASP A 29 -21.32 -4.06 8.88
C ASP A 29 -21.03 -3.16 7.67
N VAL A 30 -19.75 -2.99 7.34
CA VAL A 30 -19.31 -2.00 6.35
C VAL A 30 -18.23 -2.59 5.45
N LYS A 31 -18.51 -2.66 4.14
CA LYS A 31 -17.50 -3.03 3.11
C LYS A 31 -16.33 -2.06 3.13
N THR A 32 -15.13 -2.54 2.82
CA THR A 32 -13.91 -1.70 2.80
C THR A 32 -14.07 -0.47 1.92
N PHE A 33 -14.51 -0.64 0.66
CA PHE A 33 -14.81 0.48 -0.25
C PHE A 33 -16.32 0.66 -0.34
N ASN A 34 -16.86 1.47 0.57
CA ASN A 34 -18.29 1.75 0.70
C ASN A 34 -18.63 3.21 0.37
N LYS A 35 -19.94 3.52 0.32
CA LYS A 35 -20.45 4.87 0.03
C LYS A 35 -20.00 5.93 1.05
N GLY A 36 -19.87 5.57 2.32
CA GLY A 36 -19.40 6.47 3.39
C GLY A 36 -17.94 6.86 3.21
N LEU A 37 -17.06 5.88 2.93
CA LEU A 37 -15.67 6.16 2.57
C LEU A 37 -15.61 7.08 1.34
N ARG A 38 -16.37 6.75 0.29
CA ARG A 38 -16.45 7.54 -0.95
C ARG A 38 -16.91 8.97 -0.72
N ALA A 39 -17.93 9.17 0.13
CA ALA A 39 -18.39 10.50 0.50
C ALA A 39 -17.33 11.31 1.27
N PHE A 40 -16.48 10.65 2.06
CA PHE A 40 -15.43 11.29 2.83
C PHE A 40 -14.22 11.69 1.98
N VAL A 41 -13.71 10.78 1.14
CA VAL A 41 -12.48 11.03 0.33
C VAL A 41 -12.75 11.60 -1.06
N GLY A 42 -13.99 11.54 -1.53
CA GLY A 42 -14.37 11.99 -2.87
C GLY A 42 -14.15 10.95 -3.97
N ASP A 43 -14.69 11.26 -5.16
CA ASP A 43 -14.62 10.40 -6.35
C ASP A 43 -13.23 10.33 -6.97
N ASP A 44 -12.40 11.34 -6.72
CA ASP A 44 -11.05 11.43 -7.30
C ASP A 44 -10.05 10.56 -6.55
N PHE A 45 -10.35 10.09 -5.34
CA PHE A 45 -9.47 9.15 -4.63
C PHE A 45 -9.16 7.94 -5.51
N TYR A 46 -7.87 7.66 -5.71
CA TYR A 46 -7.38 6.78 -6.77
C TYR A 46 -8.06 5.40 -6.80
N VAL A 47 -8.38 4.86 -5.63
CA VAL A 47 -9.08 3.57 -5.50
C VAL A 47 -10.44 3.59 -6.20
N PHE A 48 -11.21 4.68 -6.08
CA PHE A 48 -12.52 4.82 -6.73
C PHE A 48 -12.37 5.04 -8.23
N ARG A 49 -11.34 5.79 -8.64
CA ARG A 49 -10.96 5.94 -10.06
C ARG A 49 -10.53 4.62 -10.71
N PHE A 50 -10.05 3.65 -9.93
CA PHE A 50 -9.62 2.34 -10.41
C PHE A 50 -10.77 1.33 -10.58
N GLN A 51 -11.97 1.60 -10.06
CA GLN A 51 -13.04 0.60 -10.00
C GLN A 51 -13.58 0.23 -11.38
N GLU A 52 -13.78 1.20 -12.27
CA GLU A 52 -14.34 0.93 -13.60
C GLU A 52 -13.30 0.21 -14.49
N PRO A 53 -13.61 -0.99 -15.01
CA PRO A 53 -12.71 -1.73 -15.90
C PRO A 53 -12.39 -0.95 -17.19
N GLY A 54 -11.11 -0.77 -17.50
CA GLY A 54 -10.65 -0.17 -18.75
C GLY A 54 -10.51 1.36 -18.71
N GLU A 55 -11.23 2.06 -17.83
CA GLU A 55 -11.19 3.53 -17.75
C GLU A 55 -9.80 4.05 -17.39
N ILE A 56 -9.27 3.64 -16.23
CA ILE A 56 -7.93 4.08 -15.82
C ILE A 56 -6.85 3.52 -16.74
N GLU A 57 -7.01 2.31 -17.28
CA GLU A 57 -6.03 1.76 -18.21
C GLU A 57 -5.93 2.55 -19.52
N LYS A 58 -7.06 3.03 -20.05
CA LYS A 58 -7.08 3.91 -21.22
C LYS A 58 -6.39 5.23 -20.94
N GLU A 59 -6.61 5.80 -19.75
CA GLU A 59 -5.96 7.03 -19.31
C GLU A 59 -4.44 6.86 -19.22
N LEU A 60 -3.99 5.80 -18.52
CA LEU A 60 -2.58 5.46 -18.35
C LEU A 60 -1.88 5.15 -19.69
N ALA A 61 -2.56 4.44 -20.60
CA ALA A 61 -2.03 4.14 -21.93
C ALA A 61 -1.87 5.39 -22.81
N SER A 62 -2.51 6.50 -22.45
CA SER A 62 -2.42 7.77 -23.16
C SER A 62 -1.22 8.63 -22.73
N ILE A 63 -0.45 8.16 -21.74
CA ILE A 63 0.73 8.81 -21.16
C ILE A 63 1.91 7.86 -21.32
N ASP A 64 3.10 8.42 -21.53
CA ASP A 64 4.33 7.62 -21.53
C ASP A 64 4.47 6.81 -20.22
N THR A 65 4.85 5.54 -20.33
CA THR A 65 4.87 4.62 -19.17
C THR A 65 5.91 5.04 -18.13
N THR A 66 7.06 5.59 -18.55
CA THR A 66 8.07 6.14 -17.64
C THR A 66 7.48 7.31 -16.86
N THR A 67 6.75 8.21 -17.53
CA THR A 67 6.05 9.34 -16.89
C THR A 67 5.01 8.89 -15.86
N VAL A 68 4.17 7.90 -16.20
CA VAL A 68 3.20 7.29 -15.27
C VAL A 68 3.90 6.76 -14.02
N LEU A 69 5.01 6.02 -14.20
CA LEU A 69 5.74 5.45 -13.09
C LEU A 69 6.41 6.53 -12.23
N LYS A 70 6.94 7.60 -12.82
CA LYS A 70 7.46 8.76 -12.07
C LYS A 70 6.37 9.36 -11.20
N ILE A 71 5.20 9.64 -11.77
CA ILE A 71 4.04 10.18 -11.02
C ILE A 71 3.69 9.25 -9.84
N PHE A 72 3.51 7.95 -10.09
CA PHE A 72 3.14 7.03 -9.01
C PHE A 72 4.22 6.91 -7.93
N HIS A 73 5.51 6.96 -8.25
CA HIS A 73 6.55 6.89 -7.21
C HIS A 73 6.63 8.16 -6.34
N THR A 74 6.04 9.27 -6.78
CA THR A 74 6.12 10.57 -6.08
C THR A 74 4.76 11.11 -5.63
N SER A 75 3.70 10.28 -5.65
CA SER A 75 2.34 10.73 -5.32
C SER A 75 1.72 10.11 -4.06
N PHE A 76 2.48 9.31 -3.31
CA PHE A 76 1.97 8.59 -2.12
C PHE A 76 2.61 9.05 -0.80
N ASP A 77 3.05 10.31 -0.74
CA ASP A 77 3.57 10.93 0.49
C ASP A 77 2.41 11.26 1.46
N THR A 78 2.39 12.38 2.17
CA THR A 78 1.47 12.58 3.32
C THR A 78 -0.02 12.53 2.96
N THR A 79 -0.37 12.69 1.69
CA THR A 79 -1.75 12.61 1.20
C THR A 79 -1.91 11.45 0.22
N PRO A 80 -3.04 10.73 0.25
CA PRO A 80 -3.32 9.73 -0.78
C PRO A 80 -3.48 10.36 -2.17
N LEU A 81 -3.17 9.57 -3.20
CA LEU A 81 -3.35 9.98 -4.59
C LEU A 81 -4.83 10.27 -4.90
N CYS A 82 -5.10 11.48 -5.38
CA CYS A 82 -6.40 11.86 -5.94
C CYS A 82 -6.22 12.18 -7.41
N ILE A 83 -6.80 11.36 -8.30
CA ILE A 83 -6.76 11.53 -9.75
C ILE A 83 -8.05 12.26 -10.16
N PRO A 84 -7.97 13.50 -10.67
CA PRO A 84 -9.14 14.24 -11.17
C PRO A 84 -9.74 13.60 -12.42
N LYS A 85 -11.00 13.87 -12.74
CA LYS A 85 -11.68 13.30 -13.93
C LYS A 85 -10.95 13.55 -15.26
N GLU A 86 -10.18 14.63 -15.35
CA GLU A 86 -9.33 14.99 -16.49
C GLU A 86 -8.12 14.04 -16.64
N GLY A 87 -7.83 13.28 -15.59
CA GLY A 87 -6.82 12.24 -15.53
C GLY A 87 -5.45 12.71 -15.08
N LEU A 88 -4.47 11.82 -15.26
CA LEU A 88 -3.07 12.00 -14.85
C LEU A 88 -2.30 13.00 -15.72
N ARG A 89 -2.85 13.47 -16.84
CA ARG A 89 -2.15 14.39 -17.76
C ARG A 89 -1.78 15.73 -17.13
N GLY A 90 -2.55 16.18 -16.14
CA GLY A 90 -2.28 17.41 -15.40
C GLY A 90 -1.24 17.26 -14.28
N PHE A 91 -0.78 16.03 -13.99
CA PHE A 91 0.19 15.80 -12.93
C PHE A 91 1.59 16.24 -13.39
N LYS A 92 2.24 17.02 -12.54
CA LYS A 92 3.64 17.37 -12.73
C LYS A 92 4.51 16.23 -12.23
N VAL A 93 5.41 15.77 -13.07
CA VAL A 93 6.52 14.92 -12.64
C VAL A 93 7.45 15.76 -11.76
N VAL A 94 7.85 15.22 -10.61
CA VAL A 94 8.84 15.85 -9.74
C VAL A 94 10.20 15.84 -10.45
N ASP A 95 10.85 17.01 -10.51
CA ASP A 95 12.17 17.20 -11.11
C ASP A 95 12.99 18.18 -10.24
N PRO A 96 14.20 17.79 -9.76
CA PRO A 96 14.82 16.48 -9.92
C PRO A 96 14.06 15.38 -9.18
N LEU A 97 14.13 14.15 -9.68
CA LEU A 97 13.61 12.98 -8.98
C LEU A 97 14.27 12.82 -7.60
N PRO A 98 13.58 12.20 -6.62
CA PRO A 98 14.21 11.85 -5.35
C PRO A 98 15.49 11.04 -5.55
N SER A 99 16.53 11.32 -4.74
CA SER A 99 17.85 10.70 -4.92
C SER A 99 17.87 9.17 -4.83
N TRP A 100 16.86 8.58 -4.20
CA TRP A 100 16.68 7.13 -4.10
C TRP A 100 16.01 6.50 -5.33
N LEU A 101 15.46 7.31 -6.24
CA LEU A 101 14.72 6.87 -7.42
C LEU A 101 15.51 7.20 -8.69
N SER A 102 16.30 6.23 -9.17
CA SER A 102 17.10 6.43 -10.39
C SER A 102 16.26 6.36 -11.67
N GLU A 103 16.69 7.09 -12.70
CA GLU A 103 16.06 7.03 -14.02
C GLU A 103 16.16 5.64 -14.64
N ASP A 104 17.31 4.98 -14.50
CA ASP A 104 17.54 3.62 -15.02
C ASP A 104 16.56 2.61 -14.42
N TYR A 105 16.27 2.71 -13.12
CA TYR A 105 15.29 1.85 -12.46
C TYR A 105 13.89 2.08 -13.01
N ILE A 106 13.47 3.34 -13.15
CA ILE A 106 12.16 3.65 -13.72
C ILE A 106 12.05 3.15 -15.15
N ASN A 107 13.06 3.39 -15.98
CA ASN A 107 13.09 2.92 -17.38
C ASN A 107 13.03 1.39 -17.46
N TYR A 108 13.73 0.69 -16.57
CA TYR A 108 13.61 -0.76 -16.44
C TYR A 108 12.17 -1.18 -16.09
N CYS A 109 11.55 -0.56 -15.07
CA CYS A 109 10.17 -0.83 -14.69
C CYS A 109 9.16 -0.51 -15.80
N ALA A 110 9.41 0.56 -16.57
CA ALA A 110 8.60 0.95 -17.71
C ALA A 110 8.65 -0.12 -18.80
N SER A 111 9.85 -0.61 -19.15
CA SER A 111 10.02 -1.66 -20.16
C SER A 111 9.21 -2.93 -19.87
N LYS A 112 9.05 -3.28 -18.58
CA LYS A 112 8.23 -4.44 -18.15
C LYS A 112 6.74 -4.13 -18.13
N SER A 113 6.38 -2.88 -17.84
CA SER A 113 4.97 -2.45 -17.70
C SER A 113 4.34 -2.20 -19.07
N SER A 114 5.08 -1.62 -20.03
CA SER A 114 4.60 -1.40 -21.39
C SER A 114 4.24 -2.71 -22.12
N GLN A 115 4.88 -3.83 -21.77
CA GLN A 115 4.54 -5.15 -22.33
C GLN A 115 3.27 -5.77 -21.75
N LYS A 116 2.93 -5.48 -20.48
CA LYS A 116 1.86 -6.16 -19.74
C LYS A 116 0.66 -5.28 -19.40
N GLY A 117 0.79 -3.96 -19.56
CA GLY A 117 -0.17 -2.97 -19.11
C GLY A 117 -0.34 -2.92 -17.59
N PHE A 118 -1.37 -2.20 -17.12
CA PHE A 118 -1.66 -1.99 -15.70
C PHE A 118 -2.86 -2.76 -15.16
N THR A 119 -3.69 -3.37 -16.01
CA THR A 119 -4.93 -4.07 -15.61
C THR A 119 -4.71 -5.07 -14.48
N GLY A 120 -3.67 -5.91 -14.57
CA GLY A 120 -3.39 -6.90 -13.53
C GLY A 120 -3.10 -6.29 -12.15
N ARG A 121 -2.43 -5.12 -12.11
CA ARG A 121 -2.14 -4.40 -10.86
C ARG A 121 -3.40 -3.71 -10.32
N VAL A 122 -4.16 -3.06 -11.20
CA VAL A 122 -5.40 -2.35 -10.86
C VAL A 122 -6.49 -3.31 -10.35
N ASN A 123 -6.55 -4.54 -10.88
CA ASN A 123 -7.54 -5.54 -10.49
C ASN A 123 -7.50 -5.91 -9.00
N TYR A 124 -6.36 -5.75 -8.30
CA TYR A 124 -6.32 -5.93 -6.84
C TYR A 124 -7.25 -4.97 -6.11
N TYR A 125 -7.35 -3.71 -6.58
CA TYR A 125 -8.23 -2.69 -5.99
C TYR A 125 -9.71 -2.95 -6.31
N ARG A 126 -10.00 -3.46 -7.51
CA ARG A 126 -11.35 -3.87 -7.92
C ARG A 126 -11.87 -5.04 -7.09
N ALA A 127 -10.97 -5.94 -6.69
CA ALA A 127 -11.30 -7.12 -5.91
C ALA A 127 -11.43 -6.88 -4.39
N VAL A 128 -11.22 -5.66 -3.88
CA VAL A 128 -11.20 -5.43 -2.42
C VAL A 128 -12.55 -5.71 -1.77
N ASN A 129 -13.66 -5.29 -2.38
CA ASN A 129 -14.99 -5.58 -1.81
C ASN A 129 -15.35 -7.07 -1.92
N LEU A 130 -14.92 -7.76 -2.97
CA LEU A 130 -15.04 -9.22 -3.06
C LEU A 130 -14.18 -9.90 -1.98
N THR A 131 -12.97 -9.40 -1.75
CA THR A 131 -12.08 -9.88 -0.68
C THR A 131 -12.74 -9.70 0.68
N TRP A 132 -13.42 -8.57 0.92
CA TRP A 132 -14.21 -8.35 2.14
C TRP A 132 -15.33 -9.38 2.31
N GLU A 133 -16.02 -9.76 1.23
CA GLU A 133 -17.07 -10.79 1.27
C GLU A 133 -16.48 -12.16 1.62
N LEU A 134 -15.40 -12.54 0.94
CA LEU A 134 -14.73 -13.82 1.12
C LEU A 134 -14.00 -13.95 2.47
N LEU A 135 -13.66 -12.83 3.10
CA LEU A 135 -13.05 -12.81 4.44
C LEU A 135 -14.06 -12.93 5.58
N ALA A 136 -15.36 -13.07 5.31
CA ALA A 136 -16.37 -13.22 6.37
C ALA A 136 -16.03 -14.29 7.43
N PRO A 137 -15.53 -15.50 7.07
CA PRO A 137 -15.15 -16.52 8.05
C PRO A 137 -14.03 -16.12 9.02
N TRP A 138 -13.25 -15.08 8.70
CA TRP A 138 -12.13 -14.59 9.51
C TRP A 138 -12.45 -13.28 10.25
N THR A 139 -13.73 -12.93 10.38
CA THR A 139 -14.14 -11.77 11.17
C THR A 139 -13.70 -11.94 12.63
N GLY A 140 -12.96 -10.97 13.17
CA GLY A 140 -12.40 -11.03 14.53
C GLY A 140 -11.19 -11.96 14.69
N ALA A 141 -10.71 -12.61 13.62
CA ALA A 141 -9.51 -13.42 13.67
C ALA A 141 -8.25 -12.54 13.83
N GLN A 142 -7.28 -13.05 14.59
CA GLN A 142 -6.03 -12.37 14.90
C GLN A 142 -4.86 -12.95 14.10
N ILE A 143 -3.88 -12.12 13.78
CA ILE A 143 -2.61 -12.57 13.20
C ILE A 143 -1.69 -13.06 14.33
N LYS A 144 -1.43 -14.37 14.34
CA LYS A 144 -0.60 -15.01 15.37
C LYS A 144 0.88 -15.14 15.01
N VAL A 145 1.24 -14.88 13.76
CA VAL A 145 2.63 -14.92 13.27
C VAL A 145 3.45 -13.81 13.93
N PRO A 146 4.65 -14.08 14.47
CA PRO A 146 5.55 -13.05 14.97
C PRO A 146 5.79 -11.97 13.92
N THR A 147 5.47 -10.73 14.25
CA THR A 147 5.44 -9.65 13.26
C THR A 147 6.25 -8.44 13.70
N LYS A 148 7.01 -7.88 12.76
CA LYS A 148 7.57 -6.52 12.82
C LYS A 148 6.89 -5.67 11.74
N PHE A 149 6.44 -4.49 12.12
CA PHE A 149 5.81 -3.54 11.20
C PHE A 149 6.68 -2.29 11.06
N ILE A 150 6.87 -1.83 9.83
CA ILE A 150 7.74 -0.68 9.54
C ILE A 150 7.01 0.25 8.56
N THR A 151 6.94 1.54 8.87
CA THR A 151 6.31 2.55 8.02
C THR A 151 7.10 3.85 8.03
N GLY A 152 6.96 4.65 6.97
CA GLY A 152 7.44 6.03 6.96
C GLY A 152 6.43 6.95 7.63
N ASP A 153 6.89 8.02 8.29
CA ASP A 153 6.00 9.02 8.90
C ASP A 153 5.32 9.96 7.90
N GLN A 154 5.74 9.90 6.63
CA GLN A 154 5.12 10.60 5.51
C GLN A 154 4.42 9.63 4.55
N ASP A 155 4.27 8.36 4.87
CA ASP A 155 3.52 7.41 4.04
C ASP A 155 2.03 7.75 4.04
N SER A 156 1.44 7.96 2.86
CA SER A 156 0.00 8.24 2.72
C SER A 156 -0.85 7.23 3.47
N THR A 157 -0.49 5.94 3.47
CA THR A 157 -1.23 4.90 4.17
C THR A 157 -1.18 5.09 5.68
N TYR A 158 -0.04 5.47 6.23
CA TYR A 158 0.11 5.75 7.66
C TYR A 158 -0.65 7.03 8.06
N CYS A 159 -0.56 8.08 7.24
CA CYS A 159 -1.26 9.34 7.46
C CYS A 159 -2.77 9.27 7.19
N PHE A 160 -3.23 8.23 6.49
CA PHE A 160 -4.62 8.09 6.07
C PHE A 160 -5.51 7.50 7.17
N LEU A 161 -6.68 8.12 7.33
CA LEU A 161 -7.85 7.62 8.06
C LEU A 161 -7.56 6.75 9.29
N GLY A 162 -7.08 7.38 10.36
CA GLY A 162 -6.96 6.74 11.67
C GLY A 162 -5.94 5.60 11.74
N PHE A 163 -5.21 5.30 10.66
CA PHE A 163 -4.16 4.28 10.71
C PHE A 163 -3.02 4.66 11.63
N LYS A 164 -2.62 5.94 11.63
CA LYS A 164 -1.68 6.48 12.61
C LYS A 164 -2.09 6.14 14.05
N ASP A 165 -3.30 6.52 14.43
CA ASP A 165 -3.82 6.29 15.78
C ASP A 165 -3.95 4.79 16.06
N TYR A 166 -4.43 3.99 15.10
CA TYR A 166 -4.53 2.54 15.24
C TYR A 166 -3.17 1.87 15.47
N ILE A 167 -2.14 2.29 14.76
CA ILE A 167 -0.76 1.78 14.87
C ILE A 167 -0.13 2.19 16.21
N GLU A 168 -0.30 3.44 16.62
CA GLU A 168 0.42 4.00 17.79
C GLU A 168 -0.29 3.78 19.13
N SER A 169 -1.62 3.70 19.15
CA SER A 169 -2.41 3.56 20.40
C SER A 169 -2.33 2.18 21.04
N GLY A 170 -1.76 1.18 20.35
CA GLY A 170 -1.74 -0.21 20.76
C GLY A 170 -2.96 -1.02 20.30
N GLU A 171 -3.95 -0.40 19.65
CA GLU A 171 -5.08 -1.12 19.04
C GLU A 171 -4.61 -2.13 18.00
N PHE A 172 -3.59 -1.81 17.21
CA PHE A 172 -2.99 -2.73 16.23
C PHE A 172 -2.50 -4.04 16.88
N LYS A 173 -2.03 -4.00 18.12
CA LYS A 173 -1.61 -5.19 18.86
C LYS A 173 -2.78 -6.08 19.29
N LYS A 174 -4.02 -5.57 19.32
CA LYS A 174 -5.20 -6.40 19.56
C LYS A 174 -5.49 -7.31 18.37
N ASP A 175 -5.26 -6.83 17.15
CA ASP A 175 -5.47 -7.63 15.94
C ASP A 175 -4.22 -8.47 15.60
N VAL A 176 -3.03 -8.00 15.98
CA VAL A 176 -1.74 -8.70 15.83
C VAL A 176 -1.08 -8.88 17.21
N PRO A 177 -1.55 -9.82 18.06
CA PRO A 177 -1.01 -10.01 19.41
C PRO A 177 0.49 -10.37 19.43
N SER A 178 0.99 -10.95 18.34
CA SER A 178 2.41 -11.30 18.16
C SER A 178 3.24 -10.17 17.52
N LEU A 179 2.72 -8.94 17.47
CA LEU A 179 3.44 -7.76 17.04
C LEU A 179 4.55 -7.43 18.06
N GLN A 180 5.79 -7.60 17.64
CA GLN A 180 6.97 -7.37 18.48
C GLN A 180 7.43 -5.91 18.45
N GLU A 181 7.38 -5.28 17.27
CA GLU A 181 7.96 -3.96 17.06
C GLU A 181 7.22 -3.21 15.96
N VAL A 182 6.98 -1.92 16.20
CA VAL A 182 6.52 -0.95 15.22
C VAL A 182 7.64 0.08 15.06
N VAL A 183 8.10 0.26 13.82
CA VAL A 183 9.12 1.25 13.48
C VAL A 183 8.49 2.33 12.60
N ILE A 184 8.62 3.59 13.02
CA ILE A 184 8.18 4.75 12.26
C ILE A 184 9.44 5.52 11.84
N THR A 185 9.85 5.36 10.58
CA THR A 185 11.05 6.00 10.03
C THR A 185 10.73 7.45 9.65
N LYS A 186 11.53 8.40 10.15
CA LYS A 186 11.33 9.84 9.99
C LYS A 186 11.74 10.34 8.61
N GLY A 187 10.91 11.20 8.02
CA GLY A 187 11.18 11.89 6.76
C GLY A 187 11.14 10.97 5.54
N VAL A 188 10.33 9.91 5.59
CA VAL A 188 10.23 8.92 4.51
C VAL A 188 8.77 8.66 4.16
N GLY A 189 8.47 8.66 2.85
CA GLY A 189 7.17 8.36 2.29
C GLY A 189 6.91 6.87 2.09
N HIS A 190 6.06 6.55 1.12
CA HIS A 190 5.52 5.20 0.89
C HIS A 190 6.56 4.13 0.52
N PHE A 191 7.53 4.48 -0.33
CA PHE A 191 8.52 3.53 -0.86
C PHE A 191 9.74 3.37 0.06
N ILE A 192 9.48 3.10 1.35
CA ILE A 192 10.51 3.09 2.41
C ILE A 192 11.68 2.14 2.14
N ASN A 193 11.44 0.98 1.52
CA ASN A 193 12.49 0.02 1.18
C ASN A 193 13.39 0.47 0.02
N GLN A 194 12.96 1.43 -0.80
CA GLN A 194 13.79 2.05 -1.83
C GLN A 194 14.48 3.30 -1.29
N ALA A 195 13.77 4.09 -0.47
CA ALA A 195 14.28 5.32 0.12
C ALA A 195 15.31 5.09 1.25
N LYS A 196 15.21 3.98 1.98
CA LYS A 196 16.10 3.58 3.09
C LYS A 196 16.49 2.09 2.97
N PRO A 197 17.16 1.68 1.88
CA PRO A 197 17.37 0.26 1.60
C PRO A 197 18.25 -0.42 2.66
N GLU A 198 19.28 0.25 3.17
CA GLU A 198 20.18 -0.30 4.19
C GLU A 198 19.48 -0.45 5.54
N GLU A 199 18.71 0.56 5.97
CA GLU A 199 17.95 0.54 7.23
C GLU A 199 16.90 -0.57 7.22
N ILE A 200 16.12 -0.68 6.14
CA ILE A 200 15.11 -1.74 6.01
C ILE A 200 15.76 -3.12 5.92
N SER A 201 16.89 -3.27 5.22
CA SER A 201 17.63 -4.53 5.17
C SER A 201 18.14 -4.96 6.54
N ALA A 202 18.68 -4.02 7.33
CA ALA A 202 19.13 -4.27 8.70
C ALA A 202 17.95 -4.69 9.61
N HIS A 203 16.81 -4.01 9.51
CA HIS A 203 15.62 -4.38 10.27
C HIS A 203 15.10 -5.78 9.92
N ILE A 204 15.12 -6.15 8.63
CA ILE A 204 14.74 -7.51 8.20
C ILE A 204 15.70 -8.52 8.81
N TYR A 205 17.01 -8.32 8.62
CA TYR A 205 18.05 -9.24 9.08
C TYR A 205 18.01 -9.47 10.60
N GLU A 206 17.97 -8.40 11.39
CA GLU A 206 17.94 -8.51 12.85
C GLU A 206 16.62 -9.09 13.39
N PHE A 207 15.52 -8.94 12.66
CA PHE A 207 14.26 -9.57 13.06
C PHE A 207 14.24 -11.07 12.78
N ILE A 208 14.65 -11.50 11.57
CA ILE A 208 14.61 -12.92 11.20
C ILE A 208 15.63 -13.76 11.97
N LYS A 209 16.74 -13.17 12.44
CA LYS A 209 17.75 -13.85 13.28
C LYS A 209 17.23 -14.35 14.63
N LYS A 210 16.05 -13.90 15.05
CA LYS A 210 15.42 -14.35 16.30
C LYS A 210 14.74 -15.73 16.18
N PHE A 211 14.71 -16.33 14.98
CA PHE A 211 13.97 -17.56 14.63
C PHE A 211 14.81 -18.53 13.77
#